data_AF-A0A5C3M207-F1
#
_entry.id   AF-A0A5C3M207-F1
#
_cell.length_a   1.000
_cell.length_b   1.000
_cell.length_c   1.000
_cell.angle_alpha   90.00
_cell.angle_beta   90.00
_cell.angle_gamma   90.00
#
_symmetry.space_group_name_H-M   'P 1'
#
loop_
_entity.id
_entity.type
_entity.pdbx_description
1 polymer ?
#
loop_
_entity_poly.entity_id
_entity_poly.type
_entity_poly.pdbx_seq_one_letter_code
_entity_poly.pdbx_strand_id
1 'polypeptide(L)'
;MPASAHTGEKGTGEVSRRKFVPSLRSILYALAFFLAFALTVTELGLVSQQLHKYGNQYTNYASMEYKNALGLLLAAVIMSLLFTLFHFQLGPGQAAFIAFILAVFFGTGAGVVFQTTPFKGTSCGRPASAYPEKWQPYAHECSKIVSIQAVAWTLWGLYIFIMIGSLMYKLGIRIKPTPGGFYSV
;
A
#
# COMPACT_ATOMS: atom_id res chain seq x y z
N MET A 1 -40.70 -41.99 -47.58
CA MET A 1 -40.29 -41.69 -46.20
C MET A 1 -39.86 -40.22 -46.16
N PRO A 2 -40.55 -39.36 -45.40
CA PRO A 2 -40.29 -37.92 -45.40
C PRO A 2 -39.11 -37.53 -44.50
N ALA A 3 -38.57 -36.34 -44.81
CA ALA A 3 -37.43 -35.68 -44.19
C ALA A 3 -37.67 -35.29 -42.72
N SER A 4 -36.59 -35.17 -41.94
CA SER A 4 -36.62 -34.44 -40.67
C SER A 4 -35.50 -33.41 -40.63
N ALA A 5 -35.87 -32.22 -40.17
CA ALA A 5 -35.22 -30.94 -40.37
C ALA A 5 -34.33 -30.50 -39.18
N HIS A 6 -33.46 -29.55 -39.48
CA HIS A 6 -32.66 -28.73 -38.56
C HIS A 6 -33.48 -28.02 -37.47
N THR A 7 -32.90 -27.91 -36.26
CA THR A 7 -32.84 -26.72 -35.37
C THR A 7 -31.95 -27.10 -34.17
N GLY A 8 -30.90 -26.40 -33.75
CA GLY A 8 -30.63 -24.97 -33.83
C GLY A 8 -30.94 -24.27 -32.51
N GLU A 9 -30.37 -24.72 -31.37
CA GLU A 9 -30.47 -23.99 -30.10
C GLU A 9 -29.13 -23.32 -29.74
N LYS A 10 -29.03 -22.05 -30.11
CA LYS A 10 -28.07 -21.10 -29.53
C LYS A 10 -28.47 -20.89 -28.07
N GLY A 11 -27.74 -21.53 -27.14
CA GLY A 11 -27.83 -21.24 -25.72
C GLY A 11 -27.50 -19.76 -25.48
N THR A 12 -28.54 -18.99 -25.21
CA THR A 12 -28.49 -17.59 -24.77
C THR A 12 -27.57 -17.48 -23.56
N GLY A 13 -26.53 -16.65 -23.70
CA GLY A 13 -25.66 -16.28 -22.60
C GLY A 13 -26.45 -15.51 -21.55
N GLU A 14 -26.96 -16.21 -20.53
CA GLU A 14 -27.29 -15.59 -19.27
C GLU A 14 -26.00 -15.00 -18.70
N VAL A 15 -25.84 -13.68 -18.84
CA VAL A 15 -24.95 -12.92 -17.98
C VAL A 15 -25.51 -13.05 -16.57
N SER A 16 -25.13 -14.12 -15.88
CA SER A 16 -25.40 -14.33 -14.47
C SER A 16 -24.81 -13.13 -13.74
N ARG A 17 -25.67 -12.14 -13.44
CA ARG A 17 -25.36 -11.03 -12.53
C ARG A 17 -25.14 -11.67 -11.16
N ARG A 18 -23.93 -12.16 -10.92
CA ARG A 18 -23.51 -12.64 -9.59
C ARG A 18 -23.71 -11.47 -8.65
N LYS A 19 -24.79 -11.50 -7.87
CA LYS A 19 -25.04 -10.52 -6.83
C LYS A 19 -23.83 -10.52 -5.92
N PHE A 20 -23.21 -9.35 -5.75
CA PHE A 20 -22.17 -9.18 -4.76
C PHE A 20 -22.78 -9.51 -3.39
N VAL A 21 -22.39 -10.65 -2.82
CA VAL A 21 -22.77 -11.01 -1.46
C VAL A 21 -21.67 -10.45 -0.57
N PRO A 22 -21.94 -9.39 0.22
CA PRO A 22 -20.94 -8.80 1.11
C PRO A 22 -20.55 -9.85 2.16
N SER A 23 -19.43 -10.52 1.91
CA SER A 23 -18.75 -11.34 2.91
C SER A 23 -17.73 -10.48 3.63
N LEU A 24 -17.44 -10.80 4.90
CA LEU A 24 -16.41 -10.11 5.68
C LEU A 24 -15.07 -10.01 4.91
N ARG A 25 -14.72 -11.07 4.17
CA ARG A 25 -13.51 -11.09 3.32
C ARG A 25 -13.56 -10.04 2.23
N SER A 26 -14.71 -9.86 1.58
CA SER A 26 -14.86 -8.86 0.52
C SER A 26 -14.82 -7.43 1.05
N ILE A 27 -15.37 -7.19 2.25
CA ILE A 27 -15.32 -5.88 2.91
C ILE A 27 -13.88 -5.56 3.31
N LEU A 28 -13.18 -6.49 3.97
CA LEU A 28 -11.78 -6.30 4.35
C LEU A 28 -10.87 -6.06 3.14
N TYR A 29 -11.11 -6.77 2.04
CA TYR A 29 -10.39 -6.55 0.78
C TYR A 29 -10.63 -5.14 0.23
N ALA A 30 -11.88 -4.71 0.12
CA ALA A 30 -12.22 -3.37 -0.36
C ALA A 30 -11.62 -2.27 0.53
N LEU A 31 -11.71 -2.42 1.85
CA LEU A 31 -11.12 -1.49 2.81
C LEU A 31 -9.59 -1.43 2.68
N ALA A 32 -8.92 -2.57 2.54
CA ALA A 32 -7.47 -2.62 2.42
C ALA A 32 -6.98 -1.89 1.16
N PHE A 33 -7.60 -2.14 0.01
CA PHE A 33 -7.23 -1.47 -1.24
C PHE A 33 -7.61 0.02 -1.25
N PHE A 34 -8.74 0.39 -0.67
CA PHE A 34 -9.12 1.79 -0.53
C PHE A 34 -8.16 2.57 0.38
N LEU A 35 -7.80 2.01 1.54
CA LEU A 35 -6.77 2.59 2.41
C LEU A 35 -5.42 2.68 1.70
N ALA A 36 -5.02 1.63 0.98
CA ALA A 36 -3.75 1.62 0.25
C ALA A 36 -3.72 2.74 -0.78
N PHE A 37 -4.79 2.93 -1.53
CA PHE A 37 -4.92 4.02 -2.48
C PHE A 37 -4.84 5.40 -1.81
N ALA A 38 -5.65 5.63 -0.78
CA ALA A 38 -5.70 6.92 -0.07
C ALA A 38 -4.34 7.29 0.57
N LEU A 39 -3.69 6.33 1.23
CA LEU A 39 -2.37 6.52 1.82
C LEU A 39 -1.29 6.73 0.75
N THR A 40 -1.38 6.02 -0.39
CA THR A 40 -0.41 6.19 -1.48
C THR A 40 -0.51 7.56 -2.12
N VAL A 41 -1.73 8.07 -2.35
CA VAL A 41 -1.94 9.44 -2.85
C VAL A 41 -1.43 10.48 -1.85
N THR A 42 -1.64 10.23 -0.56
CA THR A 42 -1.12 11.09 0.51
C THR A 42 0.41 11.12 0.50
N GLU A 43 1.05 9.95 0.43
CA GLU A 43 2.51 9.81 0.37
C GLU A 43 3.10 10.46 -0.88
N LEU A 44 2.44 10.28 -2.05
CA LEU A 44 2.81 10.96 -3.28
C LEU A 44 2.81 12.48 -3.09
N GLY A 45 1.75 13.05 -2.51
CA GLY A 45 1.67 14.48 -2.25
C GLY A 45 2.80 14.99 -1.35
N LEU A 46 3.10 14.27 -0.25
CA LEU A 46 4.14 14.64 0.70
C LEU A 46 5.55 14.55 0.10
N VAL A 47 5.86 13.44 -0.57
CA VAL A 47 7.18 13.20 -1.17
C VAL A 47 7.40 14.10 -2.39
N SER A 48 6.40 14.29 -3.25
CA SER A 48 6.50 15.20 -4.40
C SER A 48 6.71 16.64 -3.96
N GLN A 49 6.06 17.08 -2.88
CA GLN A 49 6.28 18.43 -2.36
C GLN A 49 7.74 18.63 -1.90
N GLN A 50 8.32 17.64 -1.23
CA GLN A 50 9.72 17.67 -0.80
C GLN A 50 10.68 17.73 -2.00
N LEU A 51 10.47 16.84 -2.97
CA LEU A 51 11.32 16.77 -4.17
C LEU A 51 11.21 18.02 -5.05
N HIS A 52 10.02 18.61 -5.17
CA HIS A 52 9.82 19.86 -5.92
C HIS A 52 10.44 21.07 -5.20
N LYS A 53 10.38 21.12 -3.86
CA LYS A 53 10.94 22.22 -3.07
C LYS A 53 12.47 22.26 -3.13
N TYR A 54 13.11 21.10 -2.94
CA TYR A 54 14.57 21.02 -2.86
C TYR A 54 15.24 20.67 -4.19
N GLY A 55 14.47 20.26 -5.20
CA GLY A 55 14.96 19.97 -6.55
C GLY A 55 15.90 18.75 -6.59
N ASN A 56 16.73 18.68 -7.62
CA ASN A 56 17.62 17.53 -7.85
C ASN A 56 19.06 17.74 -7.35
N GLN A 57 19.40 18.89 -6.76
CA GLN A 57 20.77 19.11 -6.27
C GLN A 57 20.97 18.46 -4.91
N TYR A 58 22.10 17.79 -4.72
CA TYR A 58 22.42 17.08 -3.48
C TYR A 58 22.69 18.01 -2.29
N THR A 59 23.17 19.22 -2.55
CA THR A 59 23.41 20.26 -1.54
C THR A 59 22.13 20.75 -0.85
N ASN A 60 20.97 20.53 -1.48
CA ASN A 60 19.68 20.96 -0.97
C ASN A 60 19.04 19.93 -0.02
N TYR A 61 19.74 18.87 0.34
CA TYR A 61 19.28 17.86 1.29
C TYR A 61 20.30 17.70 2.42
N ALA A 62 19.81 17.40 3.63
CA ALA A 62 20.69 17.18 4.80
C ALA A 62 21.59 15.94 4.66
N SER A 63 21.18 14.95 3.86
CA SER A 63 21.99 13.77 3.53
C SER A 63 21.61 13.18 2.17
N MET A 64 22.58 12.51 1.54
CA MET A 64 22.37 11.76 0.29
C MET A 64 21.36 10.62 0.48
N GLU A 65 21.45 9.95 1.63
CA GLU A 65 20.57 8.84 2.00
C GLU A 65 19.11 9.28 2.09
N TYR A 66 18.85 10.47 2.65
CA TYR A 66 17.50 11.02 2.73
C TYR A 66 16.92 11.31 1.35
N LYS A 67 17.70 11.92 0.45
CA LYS A 67 17.27 12.16 -0.94
C LYS A 67 16.94 10.84 -1.66
N ASN A 68 17.81 9.83 -1.53
CA ASN A 68 17.60 8.53 -2.14
C ASN A 68 16.38 7.80 -1.54
N ALA A 69 16.13 7.95 -0.24
CA ALA A 69 14.94 7.41 0.40
C ALA A 69 13.65 8.06 -0.13
N LEU A 70 13.65 9.39 -0.34
CA LEU A 70 12.53 10.08 -0.99
C LEU A 70 12.32 9.59 -2.43
N GLY A 71 13.39 9.36 -3.19
CA GLY A 71 13.31 8.77 -4.53
C GLY A 71 12.76 7.35 -4.54
N LEU A 72 13.19 6.51 -3.58
CA LEU A 72 12.67 5.15 -3.39
C LEU A 72 11.17 5.17 -3.04
N LEU A 73 10.76 6.05 -2.13
CA LEU A 73 9.35 6.22 -1.77
C LEU A 73 8.54 6.73 -2.96
N LEU A 74 9.07 7.65 -3.77
CA LEU A 74 8.41 8.10 -5.01
C LEU A 74 8.19 6.94 -5.99
N ALA A 75 9.21 6.10 -6.21
CA ALA A 75 9.07 4.93 -7.06
C ALA A 75 8.05 3.93 -6.48
N ALA A 76 8.06 3.72 -5.16
CA ALA A 76 7.13 2.85 -4.46
C ALA A 76 5.68 3.33 -4.59
N VAL A 77 5.41 4.64 -4.45
CA VAL A 77 4.05 5.18 -4.60
C VAL A 77 3.54 5.07 -6.04
N ILE A 78 4.40 5.26 -7.05
CA ILE A 78 4.00 5.09 -8.45
C ILE A 78 3.61 3.63 -8.71
N MET A 79 4.45 2.68 -8.30
CA MET A 79 4.13 1.25 -8.43
C MET A 79 2.89 0.86 -7.64
N SER A 80 2.72 1.43 -6.45
CA SER A 80 1.56 1.23 -5.59
C SER A 80 0.26 1.73 -6.23
N LEU A 81 0.28 2.92 -6.86
CA LEU A 81 -0.88 3.44 -7.59
C LEU A 81 -1.25 2.53 -8.76
N LEU A 82 -0.26 2.09 -9.54
CA LEU A 82 -0.50 1.13 -10.62
C LEU A 82 -1.09 -0.18 -10.08
N PHE A 83 -0.54 -0.69 -8.98
CA PHE A 83 -1.06 -1.91 -8.36
C PHE A 83 -2.50 -1.73 -7.86
N THR A 84 -2.79 -0.65 -7.13
CA THR A 84 -4.14 -0.39 -6.60
C THR A 84 -5.16 -0.11 -7.69
N LEU A 85 -4.77 0.45 -8.85
CA LEU A 85 -5.65 0.62 -9.99
C LEU A 85 -5.89 -0.69 -10.75
N PHE A 86 -4.85 -1.50 -10.99
CA PHE A 86 -4.95 -2.71 -11.83
C PHE A 86 -5.12 -4.02 -11.05
N HIS A 87 -5.27 -3.98 -9.73
CA HIS A 87 -5.34 -5.17 -8.87
C HIS A 87 -6.42 -6.17 -9.30
N PHE A 88 -7.54 -5.70 -9.87
CA PHE A 88 -8.65 -6.55 -10.31
C PHE A 88 -8.30 -7.46 -11.50
N GLN A 89 -7.25 -7.15 -12.25
CA GLN A 89 -6.77 -7.97 -13.37
C GLN A 89 -5.71 -8.99 -12.95
N LEU A 90 -5.20 -8.88 -11.71
CA LEU A 90 -4.07 -9.68 -11.25
C LEU A 90 -4.54 -10.96 -10.56
N GLY A 91 -3.86 -12.06 -10.86
CA GLY A 91 -4.05 -13.29 -10.09
C GLY A 91 -3.58 -13.11 -8.64
N PRO A 92 -4.15 -13.85 -7.67
CA PRO A 92 -3.80 -13.70 -6.25
C PRO A 92 -2.32 -13.95 -5.96
N GLY A 93 -1.63 -14.80 -6.74
CA GLY A 93 -0.19 -14.99 -6.61
C GLY A 93 0.64 -13.79 -7.07
N GLN A 94 0.24 -13.14 -8.17
CA GLN A 94 0.88 -11.92 -8.66
C GLN A 94 0.63 -10.75 -7.70
N ALA A 95 -0.59 -10.63 -7.18
CA ALA A 95 -0.93 -9.63 -6.17
C ALA A 95 -0.09 -9.80 -4.89
N ALA A 96 0.11 -11.04 -4.42
CA ALA A 96 1.01 -11.30 -3.30
C ALA A 96 2.46 -10.90 -3.58
N PHE A 97 2.98 -11.23 -4.76
CA PHE A 97 4.36 -10.89 -5.13
C PHE A 97 4.58 -9.37 -5.25
N ILE A 98 3.65 -8.66 -5.88
CA ILE A 98 3.72 -7.19 -6.00
C ILE A 98 3.59 -6.54 -4.62
N ALA A 99 2.67 -7.02 -3.78
CA ALA A 99 2.53 -6.55 -2.41
C ALA A 99 3.80 -6.76 -1.59
N PHE A 100 4.51 -7.88 -1.78
CA PHE A 100 5.81 -8.11 -1.15
C PHE A 100 6.86 -7.06 -1.58
N ILE A 101 7.00 -6.81 -2.88
CA ILE A 101 7.94 -5.78 -3.40
C ILE A 101 7.61 -4.41 -2.81
N LEU A 102 6.34 -4.02 -2.83
CA LEU A 102 5.88 -2.76 -2.27
C LEU A 102 6.15 -2.68 -0.76
N ALA A 103 5.89 -3.75 -0.01
CA ALA A 103 6.23 -3.82 1.41
C ALA A 103 7.74 -3.59 1.61
N VAL A 104 8.61 -4.27 0.89
CA VAL A 104 10.06 -4.06 1.00
C VAL A 104 10.42 -2.60 0.71
N PHE A 105 9.87 -1.99 -0.33
CA PHE A 105 10.22 -0.63 -0.72
C PHE A 105 9.75 0.41 0.31
N PHE A 106 8.49 0.32 0.76
CA PHE A 106 7.96 1.22 1.79
C PHE A 106 8.66 1.00 3.14
N GLY A 107 8.93 -0.25 3.52
CA GLY A 107 9.65 -0.59 4.76
C GLY A 107 11.08 -0.07 4.75
N THR A 108 11.81 -0.27 3.66
CA THR A 108 13.18 0.27 3.50
C THR A 108 13.16 1.79 3.48
N GLY A 109 12.26 2.43 2.72
CA GLY A 109 12.14 3.89 2.68
C GLY A 109 11.84 4.47 4.07
N ALA A 110 10.85 3.91 4.78
CA ALA A 110 10.49 4.34 6.13
C ALA A 110 11.63 4.13 7.13
N GLY A 111 12.33 3.00 7.04
CA GLY A 111 13.48 2.67 7.89
C GLY A 111 14.65 3.63 7.69
N VAL A 112 15.01 3.91 6.44
CA VAL A 112 16.09 4.85 6.12
C VAL A 112 15.73 6.26 6.58
N VAL A 113 14.52 6.75 6.31
CA VAL A 113 14.08 8.08 6.81
C VAL A 113 14.12 8.13 8.34
N PHE A 114 13.69 7.06 9.03
CA PHE A 114 13.72 7.00 10.49
C PHE A 114 15.13 7.04 11.08
N GLN A 115 16.10 6.37 10.44
CA GLN A 115 17.49 6.29 10.90
C GLN A 115 18.28 7.57 10.57
N THR A 116 18.02 8.15 9.40
CA THR A 116 18.81 9.28 8.89
C THR A 116 18.35 10.63 9.42
N THR A 117 17.08 10.73 9.83
CA THR A 117 16.49 11.97 10.32
C THR A 117 16.39 11.99 11.85
N PRO A 118 16.72 13.13 12.51
CA PRO A 118 16.59 13.29 13.96
C PRO A 118 15.14 13.59 14.40
N PHE A 119 14.23 13.77 13.43
CA PHE A 119 12.85 14.11 13.69
C PHE A 119 12.07 12.90 14.19
N LYS A 120 11.28 13.12 15.24
CA LYS A 120 10.39 12.14 15.85
C LYS A 120 9.05 12.83 16.13
N GLY A 121 7.96 12.08 16.19
CA GLY A 121 6.63 12.65 16.46
C GLY A 121 6.55 13.44 17.77
N THR A 122 7.39 13.11 18.75
CA THR A 122 7.48 13.79 20.05
C THR A 122 8.46 14.96 20.07
N SER A 123 9.24 15.17 19.01
CA SER A 123 10.28 16.20 18.97
C SER A 123 9.96 17.36 18.05
N CYS A 124 8.83 17.34 17.34
CA CYS A 124 8.42 18.48 16.51
C CYS A 124 8.01 19.68 17.37
N GLY A 125 8.52 20.87 17.03
CA GLY A 125 8.33 22.10 17.79
C GLY A 125 9.51 22.48 18.71
N ARG A 126 10.58 21.67 18.74
CA ARG A 126 11.84 22.07 19.38
C ARG A 126 12.56 23.16 18.57
N PRO A 127 13.34 24.04 19.22
CA PRO A 127 14.11 25.06 18.51
C PRO A 127 15.13 24.41 17.56
N ALA A 128 15.47 25.10 16.46
CA ALA A 128 16.39 24.58 15.45
C ALA A 128 17.75 24.15 16.05
N SER A 129 18.25 24.87 17.06
CA SER A 129 19.49 24.57 17.77
C SER A 129 19.50 23.21 18.50
N ALA A 130 18.33 22.61 18.74
CA ALA A 130 18.23 21.28 19.36
C ALA A 130 18.50 20.14 18.36
N TYR A 131 18.63 20.43 17.07
CA TYR A 131 18.92 19.44 16.02
C TYR A 131 20.38 19.54 15.55
N PRO A 132 20.96 18.46 15.01
CA PRO A 132 22.27 18.49 14.35
C PRO A 132 22.32 19.56 13.25
N GLU A 133 23.46 20.24 13.09
CA GLU A 133 23.64 21.39 12.18
C GLU A 133 23.06 21.16 10.77
N LYS A 134 23.34 20.00 10.16
CA LYS A 134 22.81 19.62 8.84
C LYS A 134 21.28 19.58 8.74
N TRP A 135 20.58 19.35 9.85
CA TRP A 135 19.13 19.21 9.93
C TRP A 135 18.42 20.46 10.46
N GLN A 136 19.15 21.44 11.00
CA GLN A 136 18.57 22.68 11.53
C GLN A 136 17.74 23.47 10.50
N PRO A 137 18.15 23.59 9.22
CA PRO A 137 17.34 24.26 8.20
C PRO A 137 15.98 23.60 7.98
N TYR A 138 15.86 22.32 8.29
CA TYR A 138 14.65 21.50 8.11
C TYR A 138 13.82 21.37 9.39
N ALA A 139 14.19 22.05 10.48
CA ALA A 139 13.48 21.96 11.76
C ALA A 139 11.99 22.33 11.63
N HIS A 140 11.69 23.32 10.78
CA HIS A 140 10.31 23.74 10.47
C HIS A 140 9.50 22.68 9.70
N GLU A 141 10.16 21.66 9.13
CA GLU A 141 9.53 20.58 8.36
C GLU A 141 9.41 19.28 9.14
N CYS A 142 9.74 19.27 10.44
CA CYS A 142 9.70 18.08 11.28
C CYS A 142 8.39 17.30 11.13
N SER A 143 7.24 17.99 11.21
CA SER A 143 5.92 17.35 11.12
C SER A 143 5.75 16.62 9.79
N LYS A 144 6.19 17.23 8.69
CA LYS A 144 6.07 16.67 7.34
C LYS A 144 6.96 15.44 7.15
N ILE A 145 8.22 15.51 7.61
CA ILE A 145 9.15 14.38 7.51
C ILE A 145 8.65 13.20 8.36
N VAL A 146 8.12 13.48 9.55
CA VAL A 146 7.50 12.46 10.39
C VAL A 146 6.22 11.90 9.74
N SER A 147 5.42 12.74 9.08
CA SER A 147 4.22 12.25 8.35
C SER A 147 4.59 11.31 7.20
N ILE A 148 5.60 11.66 6.38
CA ILE A 148 6.15 10.77 5.34
C ILE A 148 6.54 9.42 5.96
N GLN A 149 7.31 9.46 7.05
CA GLN A 149 7.75 8.26 7.73
C GLN A 149 6.57 7.42 8.26
N ALA A 150 5.56 8.05 8.86
CA ALA A 150 4.40 7.37 9.42
C ALA A 150 3.51 6.73 8.34
N VAL A 151 3.28 7.45 7.23
CA VAL A 151 2.51 6.94 6.09
C VAL A 151 3.25 5.79 5.42
N ALA A 152 4.56 5.90 5.22
CA ALA A 152 5.38 4.82 4.68
C ALA A 152 5.37 3.56 5.56
N TRP A 153 5.47 3.68 6.89
CA TRP A 153 5.31 2.54 7.81
C TRP A 153 3.91 1.92 7.75
N THR A 154 2.89 2.75 7.59
CA THR A 154 1.50 2.28 7.48
C THR A 154 1.29 1.51 6.17
N LEU A 155 1.81 2.03 5.06
CA LEU A 155 1.81 1.36 3.76
C LEU A 155 2.58 0.03 3.80
N TRP A 156 3.74 -0.01 4.45
CA TRP A 156 4.47 -1.26 4.71
C TRP A 156 3.57 -2.31 5.39
N GLY A 157 2.96 -1.97 6.52
CA GLY A 157 2.11 -2.89 7.27
C GLY A 157 0.91 -3.35 6.44
N LEU A 158 0.27 -2.42 5.74
CA LEU A 158 -0.87 -2.72 4.88
C LEU A 158 -0.52 -3.67 3.73
N TYR A 159 0.64 -3.49 3.09
CA TYR A 159 1.10 -4.38 2.04
C TYR A 159 1.48 -5.78 2.56
N ILE A 160 2.01 -5.89 3.78
CA ILE A 160 2.19 -7.19 4.44
C ILE A 160 0.84 -7.89 4.66
N PHE A 161 -0.20 -7.17 5.11
CA PHE A 161 -1.53 -7.75 5.25
C PHE A 161 -2.13 -8.20 3.90
N ILE A 162 -2.00 -7.38 2.86
CA ILE A 162 -2.46 -7.72 1.51
C ILE A 162 -1.72 -8.94 0.98
N MET A 163 -0.40 -9.02 1.19
CA MET A 163 0.43 -10.16 0.80
C MET A 163 -0.03 -11.45 1.48
N ILE A 164 -0.13 -11.44 2.81
CA ILE A 164 -0.55 -12.61 3.60
C ILE A 164 -1.98 -13.02 3.21
N GLY A 165 -2.91 -12.08 3.11
CA GLY A 165 -4.29 -12.35 2.70
C GLY A 165 -4.37 -12.98 1.31
N SER A 166 -3.58 -12.50 0.35
CA SER A 166 -3.50 -13.03 -1.01
C SER A 166 -2.89 -14.44 -1.04
N LEU A 167 -1.85 -14.70 -0.25
CA LEU A 167 -1.24 -16.03 -0.09
C LEU A 167 -2.21 -17.02 0.54
N MET A 168 -2.88 -16.65 1.64
CA MET A 168 -3.88 -17.50 2.29
C MET A 168 -5.00 -17.89 1.34
N TYR A 169 -5.47 -16.94 0.52
CA TYR A 169 -6.47 -17.20 -0.51
C TYR A 169 -5.94 -18.16 -1.58
N LYS A 170 -4.72 -17.94 -2.08
CA LYS A 170 -4.09 -18.79 -3.09
C LYS A 170 -3.85 -20.22 -2.59
N LEU A 171 -3.45 -20.38 -1.33
CA LEU A 171 -3.19 -21.66 -0.68
C LEU A 171 -4.47 -22.35 -0.18
N GLY A 172 -5.64 -21.71 -0.31
CA GLY A 172 -6.91 -22.29 0.09
C GLY A 172 -7.07 -22.49 1.59
N ILE A 173 -6.32 -21.75 2.43
CA ILE A 173 -6.40 -21.85 3.89
C ILE A 173 -7.77 -21.36 4.32
N ARG A 174 -8.65 -22.28 4.71
CA ARG A 174 -9.96 -21.97 5.28
C ARG A 174 -9.86 -22.03 6.79
N ILE A 175 -10.14 -20.91 7.45
CA ILE A 175 -10.39 -20.90 8.90
C ILE A 175 -11.60 -21.81 9.12
N LYS A 176 -11.38 -22.97 9.75
CA LYS A 176 -12.48 -23.85 10.17
C LYS A 176 -13.33 -23.04 11.15
N PRO A 177 -14.67 -22.92 10.94
CA PRO A 177 -15.52 -22.41 12.00
C PRO A 177 -15.30 -23.30 13.23
N THR A 178 -15.08 -22.67 14.39
CA THR A 178 -15.03 -23.36 15.67
C THR A 178 -16.24 -24.30 15.76
N PRO A 179 -16.07 -25.56 16.18
CA PRO A 179 -17.20 -26.46 16.37
C PRO A 179 -18.13 -25.83 17.41
N GLY A 180 -19.23 -25.25 16.94
CA GLY A 180 -20.23 -24.54 17.73
C GLY A 180 -21.06 -25.49 18.56
N GLY A 181 -20.43 -26.14 19.53
CA GLY A 181 -21.10 -27.04 20.49
C GLY A 181 -20.51 -27.04 21.89
N PHE A 182 -19.48 -26.23 22.19
CA PHE A 182 -18.84 -26.23 23.52
C PHE A 182 -19.30 -25.11 24.47
N TYR A 183 -20.08 -24.13 23.99
CA TYR A 183 -20.52 -22.98 24.82
C TYR A 183 -22.02 -22.67 24.66
N SER A 184 -22.86 -23.69 24.45
CA SER A 184 -24.29 -23.56 24.69
C SER A 184 -24.61 -24.27 26.01
N VAL A 185 -24.62 -23.50 27.10
CA VAL A 185 -25.30 -23.85 28.36
C VAL A 185 -26.41 -22.83 28.56
#